data_AF-A0A383APF0-F1
#
_entry.id   AF-A0A383APF0-F1
#
_cell.length_a   1.000
_cell.length_b   1.000
_cell.length_c   1.000
_cell.angle_alpha   90.00
_cell.angle_beta   90.00
_cell.angle_gamma   90.00
#
_symmetry.space_group_name_H-M   'P 1'
#
loop_
_entity.id
_entity.type
_entity.pdbx_description
1 polymer ?
#
loop_
_entity_poly.entity_id
_entity_poly.type
_entity_poly.pdbx_seq_one_letter_code
_entity_poly.pdbx_strand_id
1 'polypeptide(L)' 'GVQLNKDLSHDDKLDFINCLFEVAYADGKLHYLEHHTVKKISNILNLHRDDIIAAKAEIESYLD' A
#
# COMPACT_ATOMS: atom_id res chain seq x y z
N GLY A 1 7.54 -7.02 -10.97
CA GLY A 1 6.55 -7.99 -10.48
C GLY A 1 7.19 -9.32 -10.17
N VAL A 2 7.46 -10.16 -11.17
CA VAL A 2 7.81 -11.58 -11.00
C VAL A 2 8.91 -11.85 -9.97
N GLN A 3 10.08 -11.23 -10.10
CA GLN A 3 11.19 -11.45 -9.16
C GLN A 3 10.85 -10.96 -7.74
N LEU A 4 10.26 -9.77 -7.60
CA LEU A 4 9.80 -9.23 -6.31
C LEU A 4 8.77 -10.15 -5.65
N ASN A 5 7.86 -10.75 -6.42
CA ASN A 5 6.86 -11.66 -5.89
C ASN A 5 7.44 -13.01 -5.43
N LYS A 6 8.63 -13.36 -5.89
CA LYS A 6 9.38 -14.56 -5.48
C LYS A 6 10.24 -14.29 -4.25
N ASP A 7 10.84 -13.10 -4.17
CA ASP A 7 11.83 -12.77 -3.15
C ASP A 7 11.22 -12.13 -1.91
N LEU A 8 10.13 -11.37 -2.05
CA LEU A 8 9.41 -10.77 -0.93
C LEU A 8 8.39 -11.75 -0.36
N SER A 9 8.37 -11.87 0.96
CA SER A 9 7.29 -12.53 1.69
C SER A 9 5.98 -11.73 1.54
N HIS A 10 4.89 -12.27 2.07
CA HIS A 10 3.63 -11.53 2.08
C HIS A 10 3.75 -10.28 2.98
N ASP A 11 4.31 -10.44 4.18
CA ASP A 11 4.50 -9.37 5.15
C ASP A 11 5.40 -8.26 4.61
N ASP A 12 6.51 -8.60 3.92
CA ASP A 12 7.38 -7.60 3.28
C ASP A 12 6.63 -6.73 2.27
N LYS A 13 5.65 -7.31 1.56
CA LYS A 13 4.82 -6.58 0.59
C LYS A 13 3.81 -5.70 1.29
N LEU A 14 3.24 -6.15 2.42
CA LEU A 14 2.34 -5.34 3.24
C LEU A 14 3.08 -4.14 3.80
N ASP A 15 4.24 -4.35 4.40
CA ASP A 15 5.09 -3.29 4.94
C ASP A 15 5.45 -2.27 3.86
N PHE A 16 5.79 -2.73 2.66
CA PHE A 16 6.06 -1.84 1.53
C PHE A 16 4.84 -1.01 1.10
N ILE A 17 3.63 -1.61 1.10
CA ILE A 17 2.40 -0.86 0.81
C ILE A 17 2.06 0.13 1.92
N ASN A 18 2.30 -0.21 3.18
CA ASN A 18 2.13 0.71 4.31
C ASN A 18 3.03 1.94 4.15
N CYS A 19 4.32 1.76 3.86
CA CYS A 19 5.24 2.86 3.54
C CYS A 19 4.74 3.73 2.38
N LEU A 20 4.16 3.12 1.34
CA LEU A 20 3.61 3.88 0.21
C LEU A 20 2.40 4.72 0.63
N PHE A 21 1.54 4.20 1.51
CA PHE A 21 0.45 4.98 2.07
C PHE A 21 0.96 6.12 2.95
N GLU A 22 1.92 5.88 3.84
CA GLU A 22 2.55 6.95 4.65
C GLU A 22 3.05 8.10 3.79
N VAL A 23 3.77 7.80 2.69
CA VAL A 23 4.25 8.82 1.76
C VAL A 23 3.10 9.51 1.02
N ALA A 24 2.09 8.74 0.60
CA ALA A 24 0.92 9.29 -0.08
C ALA A 24 0.09 10.22 0.83
N TYR A 25 0.09 9.98 2.14
CA TYR A 25 -0.56 10.83 3.15
C TYR A 25 0.35 11.93 3.70
N ALA A 26 1.57 12.13 3.18
CA ALA A 26 2.54 13.07 3.74
C ALA A 26 2.06 14.53 3.75
N ASP A 27 1.07 14.90 2.94
CA ASP A 27 0.42 16.22 2.93
C ASP A 27 -0.90 16.28 3.73
N GLY A 28 -1.22 15.23 4.49
CA GLY A 28 -2.40 15.10 5.34
C GLY A 28 -3.68 14.66 4.62
N LYS A 29 -3.60 14.30 3.33
CA LYS A 29 -4.74 13.79 2.56
C LYS A 29 -4.27 12.72 1.58
N LEU A 30 -5.20 11.89 1.10
CA LEU A 30 -4.91 10.93 0.02
C LEU A 30 -5.70 11.32 -1.23
N HIS A 31 -4.99 11.73 -2.27
CA HIS A 31 -5.60 12.06 -3.55
C HIS A 31 -5.94 10.81 -4.35
N TYR A 32 -6.96 10.89 -5.22
CA TYR A 32 -7.43 9.72 -5.97
C TYR A 32 -6.35 9.11 -6.87
N LEU A 33 -5.42 9.93 -7.41
CA LEU A 33 -4.30 9.47 -8.21
C LEU A 33 -3.25 8.72 -7.38
N GLU A 34 -3.02 9.13 -6.14
CA GLU A 34 -2.08 8.47 -5.23
C GLU A 34 -2.65 7.13 -4.83
N HIS A 35 -3.90 7.09 -4.37
CA HIS A 35 -4.61 5.85 -4.06
C HIS A 35 -4.62 4.88 -5.25
N HIS A 36 -4.89 5.38 -6.46
CA HIS A 36 -4.84 4.56 -7.68
C HIS A 36 -3.43 4.05 -7.99
N THR A 37 -2.40 4.84 -7.71
CA THR A 37 -1.00 4.44 -7.89
C THR A 37 -0.61 3.35 -6.90
N VAL A 38 -0.93 3.51 -5.61
CA VAL A 38 -0.71 2.47 -4.59
C VAL A 38 -1.41 1.17 -5.01
N LYS A 39 -2.69 1.24 -5.41
CA LYS A 39 -3.45 0.07 -5.89
C LYS A 39 -2.80 -0.62 -7.09
N LYS A 40 -2.24 0.14 -8.04
CA LYS A 40 -1.51 -0.43 -9.17
C LYS A 40 -0.25 -1.19 -8.70
N ILE A 41 0.48 -0.63 -7.74
CA ILE A 41 1.66 -1.28 -7.18
C ILE A 41 1.27 -2.55 -6.41
N SER A 42 0.22 -2.51 -5.58
CA SER A 42 -0.30 -3.67 -4.85
C SER A 42 -0.70 -4.80 -5.80
N ASN A 43 -1.33 -4.48 -6.93
CA ASN A 43 -1.66 -5.47 -7.97
C ASN A 43 -0.40 -6.10 -8.59
N ILE A 44 0.66 -5.32 -8.81
CA ILE A 44 1.95 -5.84 -9.31
C ILE A 44 2.60 -6.79 -8.28
N LEU A 45 2.34 -6.58 -6.99
CA LEU A 45 2.81 -7.40 -5.86
C LEU A 45 1.85 -8.53 -5.48
N ASN A 46 0.80 -8.78 -6.26
CA ASN A 46 -0.20 -9.84 -6.01
C ASN A 46 -0.84 -9.77 -4.60
N LEU A 47 -1.00 -8.57 -4.05
CA LEU A 47 -1.71 -8.39 -2.78
C LEU A 47 -3.23 -8.45 -2.99
N HIS A 48 -3.94 -8.96 -2.00
CA HIS A 48 -5.40 -9.03 -2.05
C HIS A 48 -6.00 -7.64 -1.82
N ARG A 49 -7.24 -7.44 -2.27
CA ARG A 49 -7.94 -6.16 -2.07
C ARG A 49 -8.09 -5.83 -0.59
N ASP A 50 -8.30 -6.84 0.25
CA ASP A 50 -8.54 -6.67 1.68
C ASP A 50 -7.28 -6.17 2.40
N ASP A 51 -6.10 -6.65 1.97
CA ASP A 51 -4.81 -6.17 2.45
C ASP A 51 -4.63 -4.66 2.20
N ILE A 52 -5.01 -4.21 1.01
CA ILE A 52 -4.93 -2.79 0.62
C ILE A 52 -5.89 -1.93 1.46
N ILE A 53 -7.08 -2.45 1.75
CA ILE A 53 -8.08 -1.75 2.58
C ILE A 53 -7.57 -1.64 4.02
N ALA A 54 -7.02 -2.72 4.56
CA ALA A 54 -6.46 -2.75 5.91
C ALA A 54 -5.28 -1.77 6.05
N ALA A 55 -4.31 -1.83 5.13
CA ALA A 55 -3.17 -0.92 5.08
C ALA A 55 -3.58 0.56 5.05
N LYS A 56 -4.56 0.90 4.19
CA LYS A 56 -5.10 2.26 4.12
C LYS A 56 -5.74 2.68 5.45
N ALA A 57 -6.59 1.83 6.02
CA ALA A 57 -7.31 2.13 7.27
C ALA A 57 -6.35 2.28 8.47
N GLU A 58 -5.29 1.48 8.50
CA GLU A 58 -4.24 1.59 9.51
C GLU A 58 -3.56 2.95 9.45
N ILE A 59 -3.08 3.38 8.28
CA ILE A 59 -2.44 4.70 8.14
C ILE A 59 -3.40 5.85 8.43
N GLU A 60 -4.66 5.76 8.00
CA GLU A 60 -5.68 6.76 8.34
C GLU A 60 -5.87 6.91 9.85
N SER A 61 -5.80 5.81 10.61
CA SER A 61 -5.94 5.86 12.08
C SER A 61 -4.79 6.57 12.80
N TYR A 62 -3.63 6.73 12.16
CA TYR A 62 -2.50 7.50 12.70
C TYR A 62 -2.56 9.00 12.37
N LEU A 63 -3.52 9.42 11.53
CA LEU A 63 -3.69 10.81 11.12
C LEU A 63 -4.79 11.55 11.90
N ASP A 64 -5.61 10.83 12.65
CA ASP A 64 -6.64 11.36 13.58
C ASP A 64 -6.02 11.80 14.93
#